data_AF-A0A1I1PGI3-F1
#
_entry.id   AF-A0A1I1PGI3-F1
#
_cell.length_a   1.000
_cell.length_b   1.000
_cell.length_c   1.000
_cell.angle_alpha   90.00
_cell.angle_beta   90.00
_cell.angle_gamma   90.00
#
_symmetry.space_group_name_H-M   'P 1'
#
loop_
_entity.id
_entity.type
_entity.pdbx_description
1 polymer ?
#
loop_
_entity_poly.entity_id
_entity_poly.type
_entity_poly.pdbx_seq_one_letter_code
_entity_poly.pdbx_strand_id
1 'polypeptide(L)'
;MTLELIVFIGAILFGIFLYWRESKGNGLYRFFNKIINSKELQMKPYDKTGFVYQQTFLLRLVFVGFLFLIGIVIVRFLIPIDIATISIFASMIVGTLIGTYLANFIFKSSAVIDEKSDSIEDMVQETFEKGKDFIEDLKNEKPKVIKEAKKEIANEPKVEEKSARERLKDKGLL
;
A
#
# COMPACT_ATOMS: atom_id res chain seq x y z
N MET A 1 15.02 22.98 3.08
CA MET A 1 14.91 21.66 3.72
C MET A 1 13.80 21.59 4.77
N THR A 2 13.84 22.33 5.89
CA THR A 2 12.81 22.18 6.96
C THR A 2 11.40 22.61 6.53
N LEU A 3 11.25 23.81 5.94
CA LEU A 3 9.95 24.31 5.49
C LEU A 3 9.38 23.48 4.33
N GLU A 4 10.21 23.08 3.38
CA GLU A 4 9.83 22.20 2.26
C GLU A 4 9.27 20.86 2.75
N LEU A 5 9.89 20.27 3.77
CA LEU A 5 9.45 19.01 4.36
C LEU A 5 8.12 19.17 5.12
N ILE A 6 7.94 20.26 5.87
CA ILE A 6 6.67 20.59 6.52
C ILE A 6 5.56 20.76 5.47
N VAL A 7 5.82 21.51 4.40
CA VAL A 7 4.86 21.70 3.31
C VAL A 7 4.55 20.39 2.61
N PHE A 8 5.54 19.53 2.38
CA PHE A 8 5.35 18.21 1.78
C PHE A 8 4.45 17.31 2.64
N ILE A 9 4.71 17.22 3.95
CA ILE A 9 3.86 16.47 4.89
C ILE A 9 2.45 17.07 4.93
N GLY A 10 2.35 18.40 4.96
CA GLY A 10 1.07 19.10 4.87
C GLY A 10 0.30 18.77 3.60
N ALA A 11 0.99 18.65 2.46
CA ALA A 11 0.38 18.25 1.19
C ALA A 11 -0.12 16.81 1.20
N ILE A 12 0.60 15.88 1.84
CA ILE A 12 0.12 14.50 2.03
C ILE A 12 -1.18 14.50 2.85
N LEU A 13 -1.18 15.18 3.99
CA LEU A 13 -2.37 15.30 4.84
C LEU A 13 -3.54 15.96 4.10
N PHE A 14 -3.25 17.00 3.32
CA PHE A 14 -4.23 17.66 2.47
C PHE A 14 -4.80 16.72 1.42
N GLY A 15 -3.98 15.89 0.78
CA GLY A 15 -4.43 14.86 -0.17
C GLY A 15 -5.35 13.82 0.49
N ILE A 16 -5.03 13.38 1.70
CA ILE A 16 -5.89 12.46 2.47
C ILE A 16 -7.23 13.14 2.78
N PHE A 17 -7.19 14.38 3.28
CA PHE A 17 -8.37 15.15 3.60
C PHE A 17 -9.27 15.40 2.40
N LEU A 18 -8.70 15.76 1.25
CA LEU A 18 -9.44 15.94 0.00
C LEU A 18 -10.13 14.64 -0.44
N TYR A 19 -9.40 13.51 -0.40
CA TYR A 19 -9.96 12.21 -0.75
C TYR A 19 -11.11 11.83 0.18
N TRP A 20 -10.97 12.04 1.49
CA TRP A 20 -12.03 11.77 2.47
C TRP A 20 -13.25 12.69 2.28
N ARG A 21 -13.02 13.99 2.07
CA ARG A 21 -14.11 14.94 1.85
C ARG A 21 -14.94 14.55 0.63
N GLU A 22 -14.26 14.17 -0.46
CA GLU A 22 -14.92 13.80 -1.70
C GLU A 22 -15.59 12.42 -1.64
N SER A 23 -15.06 11.48 -0.85
CA SER A 23 -15.71 10.18 -0.63
C SER A 23 -17.06 10.28 0.09
N LYS A 24 -17.25 11.32 0.90
CA LYS A 24 -18.53 11.64 1.56
C LYS A 24 -19.52 12.32 0.62
N GLY A 25 -19.07 12.98 -0.46
CA GLY A 25 -19.96 13.57 -1.45
C GLY A 25 -19.21 14.22 -2.63
N ASN A 26 -19.74 14.02 -3.84
CA ASN A 26 -19.15 14.49 -5.11
C ASN A 26 -19.96 15.63 -5.77
N GLY A 27 -20.68 16.43 -4.99
CA GLY A 27 -21.60 17.46 -5.50
C GLY A 27 -20.93 18.46 -6.44
N LEU A 28 -19.71 18.90 -6.11
CA LEU A 28 -18.95 19.83 -6.96
C LEU A 28 -18.57 19.19 -8.31
N TYR A 29 -18.08 17.96 -8.29
CA TYR A 29 -17.76 17.23 -9.53
C TYR A 29 -19.00 17.03 -10.40
N ARG A 30 -20.12 16.64 -9.79
CA ARG A 30 -21.40 16.46 -10.49
C ARG A 30 -21.92 17.74 -11.12
N PHE A 31 -21.73 18.88 -10.46
CA PHE A 31 -22.09 20.20 -11.00
C PHE A 31 -21.32 20.49 -12.29
N PHE A 32 -19.99 20.36 -12.27
CA PHE A 32 -19.18 20.55 -13.49
C PHE A 32 -19.51 19.53 -14.57
N ASN A 33 -19.71 18.26 -14.20
CA ASN A 33 -20.11 17.23 -15.14
C ASN A 33 -21.44 17.57 -15.84
N LYS A 34 -22.42 18.15 -15.13
CA LYS A 34 -23.70 18.56 -15.70
C LYS A 34 -23.57 19.75 -16.65
N ILE A 35 -22.61 20.66 -16.41
CA ILE A 35 -22.35 21.82 -17.28
C ILE A 35 -21.65 21.39 -18.57
N ILE A 36 -20.68 20.49 -18.46
CA ILE A 36 -19.78 20.15 -19.57
C ILE A 36 -20.38 19.05 -20.47
N ASN A 37 -21.12 18.09 -19.88
CA ASN A 37 -21.61 16.92 -20.61
C ASN A 37 -23.11 17.02 -20.98
N SER A 38 -23.45 16.46 -22.14
CA SER A 38 -24.83 16.25 -22.58
C SER A 38 -25.58 15.30 -21.64
N LYS A 39 -26.92 15.33 -21.67
CA LYS A 39 -27.77 14.49 -20.78
C LYS A 39 -27.43 13.00 -20.86
N GLU A 40 -26.97 12.53 -22.02
CA GLU A 40 -26.61 11.12 -22.26
C GLU A 40 -25.23 10.75 -21.68
N LEU A 41 -24.29 11.71 -21.64
CA LEU A 41 -22.94 11.55 -21.09
C LEU A 41 -22.83 12.03 -19.64
N GLN A 42 -23.95 12.38 -19.02
CA GLN A 42 -23.97 12.80 -17.64
C GLN A 42 -23.72 11.62 -16.70
N MET A 43 -23.01 11.92 -15.63
CA MET A 43 -22.69 10.97 -14.59
C MET A 43 -23.97 10.41 -13.96
N LYS A 44 -23.98 9.10 -13.75
CA LYS A 44 -25.13 8.38 -13.20
C LYS A 44 -25.43 8.81 -11.76
N PRO A 45 -26.70 8.76 -11.29
CA PRO A 45 -27.06 9.23 -9.96
C PRO A 45 -26.31 8.54 -8.82
N TYR A 46 -26.02 7.24 -8.96
CA TYR A 46 -25.36 6.39 -7.98
C TYR A 46 -23.83 6.40 -8.05
N ASP A 47 -23.26 7.04 -9.07
CA ASP A 47 -21.81 7.09 -9.23
C ASP A 47 -21.21 8.14 -8.26
N LYS A 48 -20.15 7.73 -7.57
CA LYS A 48 -19.45 8.53 -6.55
C LYS A 48 -18.12 9.10 -7.06
N THR A 49 -17.75 8.86 -8.31
CA THR A 49 -16.53 9.41 -8.91
C THR A 49 -16.42 10.93 -8.70
N GLY A 50 -15.23 11.37 -8.36
CA GLY A 50 -14.90 12.76 -8.16
C GLY A 50 -13.69 13.20 -8.99
N PHE A 51 -13.12 14.34 -8.61
CA PHE A 51 -11.84 14.81 -9.12
C PHE A 51 -10.69 13.89 -8.69
N VAL A 52 -10.79 13.34 -7.48
CA VAL A 52 -9.75 12.52 -6.85
C VAL A 52 -10.29 11.15 -6.44
N TYR A 53 -11.47 11.12 -5.81
CA TYR A 53 -12.10 9.88 -5.35
C TYR A 53 -12.54 9.00 -6.53
N GLN A 54 -12.16 7.71 -6.51
CA GLN A 54 -12.40 6.73 -7.57
C GLN A 54 -11.90 7.12 -8.98
N GLN A 55 -11.16 8.22 -9.10
CA GLN A 55 -10.67 8.72 -10.38
C GLN A 55 -9.39 7.99 -10.82
N THR A 56 -9.23 7.83 -12.14
CA THR A 56 -7.99 7.28 -12.73
C THR A 56 -6.79 8.18 -12.46
N PHE A 57 -5.58 7.60 -12.45
CA PHE A 57 -4.35 8.35 -12.13
C PHE A 57 -4.17 9.59 -13.00
N LEU A 58 -4.34 9.44 -14.32
CA LEU A 58 -4.10 10.52 -15.27
C LEU A 58 -5.05 11.70 -15.02
N LEU A 59 -6.36 11.42 -14.90
CA LEU A 59 -7.35 12.46 -14.62
C LEU A 59 -7.12 13.10 -13.25
N ARG A 60 -6.78 12.30 -12.24
CA ARG A 60 -6.44 12.80 -10.90
C ARG A 60 -5.23 13.74 -10.94
N LEU A 61 -4.18 13.38 -11.67
CA LEU A 61 -2.99 14.23 -11.86
C LEU A 61 -3.38 15.56 -12.51
N VAL A 62 -4.21 15.52 -13.56
CA VAL A 62 -4.69 16.74 -14.23
C VAL A 62 -5.48 17.62 -13.28
N PHE A 63 -6.42 17.05 -12.51
CA PHE A 63 -7.24 17.83 -11.58
C PHE A 63 -6.43 18.41 -10.42
N VAL A 64 -5.56 17.61 -9.81
CA VAL A 64 -4.67 18.08 -8.73
C VAL A 64 -3.72 19.15 -9.27
N GLY A 65 -3.11 18.92 -10.43
CA GLY A 65 -2.25 19.91 -11.09
C GLY A 65 -2.99 21.22 -11.37
N PHE A 66 -4.20 21.15 -11.92
CA PHE A 66 -5.03 22.32 -12.20
C PHE A 66 -5.42 23.08 -10.92
N LEU A 67 -5.76 22.36 -9.83
CA LEU A 67 -6.04 22.97 -8.53
C LEU A 67 -4.84 23.76 -8.01
N PHE A 68 -3.63 23.21 -8.13
CA PHE A 68 -2.40 23.93 -7.73
C PHE A 68 -2.04 25.06 -8.68
N LEU A 69 -2.31 24.94 -9.98
CA LEU A 69 -2.14 26.05 -10.92
C LEU A 69 -3.03 27.24 -10.53
N ILE A 70 -4.30 27.00 -10.21
CA ILE A 70 -5.19 28.05 -9.69
C ILE A 70 -4.62 28.63 -8.39
N GLY A 71 -4.16 27.77 -7.48
CA GLY A 71 -3.50 28.18 -6.24
C GLY A 71 -2.31 29.11 -6.47
N ILE A 72 -1.45 28.81 -7.44
CA ILE A 72 -0.31 29.66 -7.82
C ILE A 72 -0.79 31.03 -8.30
N VAL A 73 -1.81 31.07 -9.17
CA VAL A 73 -2.34 32.35 -9.67
C VAL A 73 -2.86 33.22 -8.53
N ILE A 74 -3.51 32.62 -7.53
CA ILE A 74 -4.02 33.34 -6.35
C ILE A 74 -2.87 33.79 -5.44
N VAL A 75 -1.92 32.91 -5.14
CA VAL A 75 -0.79 33.23 -4.24
C VAL A 75 0.17 34.23 -4.87
N ARG A 76 0.24 34.32 -6.21
CA ARG A 76 1.05 35.30 -6.94
C ARG A 76 0.73 36.75 -6.56
N PHE A 77 -0.49 37.03 -6.12
CA PHE A 77 -0.85 38.37 -5.64
C PHE A 77 -0.16 38.74 -4.30
N LEU A 78 0.27 37.74 -3.53
CA LEU A 78 0.91 37.92 -2.23
C LEU A 78 2.44 37.74 -2.30
N ILE A 79 2.92 36.80 -3.11
CA ILE A 79 4.34 36.39 -3.16
C ILE A 79 4.84 36.36 -4.61
N PRO A 80 5.99 37.01 -4.91
CA PRO A 80 6.61 36.92 -6.23
C PRO A 80 7.10 35.49 -6.53
N ILE A 81 6.89 35.02 -7.76
CA ILE A 81 7.25 33.65 -8.16
C ILE A 81 8.75 33.57 -8.46
N ASP A 82 9.43 32.68 -7.77
CA ASP A 82 10.82 32.31 -8.00
C ASP A 82 10.99 30.79 -8.20
N ILE A 83 12.23 30.35 -8.45
CA ILE A 83 12.55 28.93 -8.68
C ILE A 83 12.25 28.08 -7.43
N ALA A 84 12.45 28.62 -6.23
CA ALA A 84 12.16 27.93 -4.98
C ALA A 84 10.66 27.64 -4.84
N THR A 85 9.82 28.61 -5.22
CA THR A 85 8.36 28.47 -5.22
C THR A 85 7.91 27.35 -6.14
N ILE A 86 8.48 27.23 -7.34
CA ILE A 86 8.16 26.15 -8.30
C ILE A 86 8.46 24.77 -7.69
N SER A 87 9.62 24.61 -7.05
CA SER A 87 9.99 23.35 -6.38
C SER A 87 9.01 22.97 -5.28
N ILE A 88 8.62 23.94 -4.45
CA ILE A 88 7.63 23.75 -3.39
C ILE A 88 6.29 23.28 -3.98
N PHE A 89 5.82 23.90 -5.06
CA PHE A 89 4.57 23.50 -5.71
C PHE A 89 4.63 22.10 -6.32
N ALA A 90 5.75 21.73 -6.96
CA ALA A 90 5.95 20.38 -7.46
C ALA A 90 5.87 19.34 -6.32
N SER A 91 6.53 19.64 -5.20
CA SER A 91 6.47 18.83 -3.97
C SER A 91 5.03 18.73 -3.44
N MET A 92 4.27 19.82 -3.44
CA MET A 92 2.86 19.81 -3.03
C MET A 92 1.99 18.93 -3.93
N ILE A 93 2.16 18.99 -5.25
CA ILE A 93 1.40 18.14 -6.19
C ILE A 93 1.71 16.66 -5.91
N VAL A 94 2.99 16.31 -5.82
CA VAL A 94 3.42 14.93 -5.56
C VAL A 94 2.93 14.45 -4.19
N GLY A 95 3.10 15.26 -3.14
CA GLY A 95 2.64 14.96 -1.79
C GLY A 95 1.13 14.75 -1.74
N THR A 96 0.36 15.62 -2.41
CA THR A 96 -1.10 15.48 -2.51
C THR A 96 -1.47 14.17 -3.19
N LEU A 97 -0.84 13.84 -4.33
CA LEU A 97 -1.10 12.57 -5.02
C LEU A 97 -0.82 11.37 -4.13
N ILE A 98 0.34 11.34 -3.46
CA ILE A 98 0.70 10.30 -2.48
C ILE A 98 -0.38 10.19 -1.40
N GLY A 99 -0.80 11.32 -0.82
CA GLY A 99 -1.87 11.37 0.18
C GLY A 99 -3.17 10.75 -0.30
N THR A 100 -3.56 10.99 -1.56
CA THR A 100 -4.80 10.42 -2.12
C THR A 100 -4.72 8.91 -2.33
N TYR A 101 -3.53 8.37 -2.64
CA TYR A 101 -3.32 6.93 -2.73
C TYR A 101 -3.29 6.27 -1.36
N LEU A 102 -2.65 6.91 -0.39
CA LEU A 102 -2.64 6.44 0.99
C LEU A 102 -4.05 6.41 1.56
N ALA A 103 -4.85 7.46 1.33
CA ALA A 103 -6.26 7.46 1.69
C ALA A 103 -7.02 6.33 1.02
N ASN A 104 -6.89 6.16 -0.30
CA ASN A 104 -7.52 5.06 -1.01
C ASN A 104 -7.15 3.68 -0.43
N PHE A 105 -5.89 3.49 -0.01
CA PHE A 105 -5.46 2.28 0.67
C PHE A 105 -6.14 2.11 2.03
N ILE A 106 -6.16 3.14 2.89
CA ILE A 106 -6.81 3.11 4.21
C ILE A 106 -8.32 2.86 4.10
N PHE A 107 -9.00 3.47 3.14
CA PHE A 107 -10.43 3.28 2.91
C PHE A 107 -10.75 1.89 2.33
N LYS A 108 -9.87 1.33 1.49
CA LYS A 108 -10.04 -0.04 1.01
C LYS A 108 -9.73 -1.07 2.09
N SER A 109 -8.69 -0.85 2.90
CA SER A 109 -8.34 -1.76 3.98
C SER A 109 -9.42 -1.79 5.05
N SER A 110 -9.99 -0.64 5.44
CA SER A 110 -11.14 -0.59 6.36
C SER A 110 -12.34 -1.34 5.79
N ALA A 111 -12.71 -1.13 4.52
CA ALA A 111 -13.80 -1.87 3.90
C ALA A 111 -13.56 -3.39 3.85
N VAL A 112 -12.32 -3.83 3.56
CA VAL A 112 -11.97 -5.25 3.56
C VAL A 112 -11.94 -5.82 4.98
N ILE A 113 -11.49 -5.06 5.98
CA ILE A 113 -11.50 -5.47 7.38
C ILE A 113 -12.93 -5.60 7.90
N ASP A 114 -13.83 -4.68 7.54
CA ASP A 114 -15.24 -4.72 7.94
C ASP A 114 -15.99 -5.88 7.26
N GLU A 115 -15.68 -6.20 5.99
CA GLU A 115 -16.33 -7.29 5.26
C GLU A 115 -15.74 -8.67 5.60
N LYS A 116 -14.48 -8.72 6.01
CA LYS A 116 -13.77 -9.96 6.38
C LYS A 116 -13.56 -10.13 7.87
N SER A 117 -14.14 -9.29 8.74
CA SER A 117 -13.97 -9.38 10.19
C SER A 117 -14.25 -10.78 10.69
N ASP A 118 -15.34 -11.38 10.22
CA ASP A 118 -15.78 -12.71 10.63
C ASP A 118 -14.80 -13.79 10.14
N SER A 119 -14.33 -13.69 8.88
CA SER A 119 -13.34 -14.62 8.34
C SER A 119 -11.91 -14.45 8.90
N ILE A 120 -11.56 -13.24 9.35
CA ILE A 120 -10.28 -12.93 9.98
C ILE A 120 -10.31 -13.42 11.43
N GLU A 121 -11.44 -13.26 12.13
CA GLU A 121 -11.65 -13.83 13.46
C GLU A 121 -11.55 -15.36 13.41
N ASP A 122 -12.22 -16.00 12.45
CA ASP A 122 -12.13 -17.44 12.23
C ASP A 122 -10.69 -17.88 11.88
N MET A 123 -10.00 -17.14 11.00
CA MET A 123 -8.61 -17.46 10.62
C MET A 123 -7.61 -17.24 11.77
N VAL A 124 -7.84 -16.24 12.62
CA VAL A 124 -7.03 -15.98 13.82
C VAL A 124 -7.30 -17.05 14.88
N GLN A 125 -8.56 -17.45 15.08
CA GLN A 125 -8.92 -18.57 15.95
C GLN A 125 -8.30 -19.88 15.45
N GLU A 126 -8.42 -20.18 14.15
CA GLU A 126 -7.83 -21.37 13.53
C GLU A 126 -6.29 -21.37 13.61
N THR A 127 -5.65 -20.22 13.46
CA THR A 127 -4.19 -20.08 13.62
C THR A 127 -3.77 -20.20 15.08
N PHE A 128 -4.59 -19.72 16.02
CA PHE A 128 -4.35 -19.85 17.45
C PHE A 128 -4.57 -21.28 17.95
N GLU A 129 -5.57 -21.99 17.42
CA GLU A 129 -5.80 -23.41 17.64
C GLU A 129 -4.67 -24.25 17.06
N LYS A 130 -4.29 -24.05 15.79
CA LYS A 130 -3.10 -24.69 15.22
C LYS A 130 -1.84 -24.38 16.01
N GLY A 131 -1.67 -23.14 16.46
CA GLY A 131 -0.54 -22.73 17.32
C GLY A 131 -0.54 -23.42 18.68
N LYS A 132 -1.72 -23.66 19.28
CA LYS A 132 -1.86 -24.49 20.49
C LYS A 132 -1.52 -25.94 20.20
N ASP A 133 -2.02 -26.51 19.10
CA ASP A 133 -1.71 -27.88 18.69
C ASP A 133 -0.20 -28.05 18.45
N PHE A 134 0.47 -27.10 17.79
CA PHE A 134 1.93 -27.11 17.62
C PHE A 134 2.68 -27.03 18.96
N ILE A 135 2.19 -26.23 19.92
CA ILE A 135 2.79 -26.13 21.26
C ILE A 135 2.52 -27.39 22.08
N GLU A 136 1.35 -28.01 21.94
CA GLU A 136 1.01 -29.28 22.58
C GLU A 136 1.81 -30.44 21.99
N ASP A 137 2.00 -30.49 20.68
CA ASP A 137 2.87 -31.47 20.00
C ASP A 137 4.32 -31.34 20.48
N LEU A 138 4.83 -30.11 20.59
CA LEU A 138 6.16 -29.82 21.14
C LEU A 138 6.29 -30.17 22.64
N LYS A 139 5.18 -30.14 23.40
CA LYS A 139 5.17 -30.44 24.84
C LYS A 139 4.95 -31.93 25.13
N ASN A 140 4.27 -32.64 24.24
CA ASN A 140 3.95 -34.07 24.35
C ASN A 140 5.04 -34.97 23.72
N GLU A 141 5.91 -34.44 22.86
CA GLU A 141 7.14 -35.16 22.47
C GLU A 141 8.26 -35.01 23.50
N LYS A 142 8.19 -35.81 24.57
CA LYS A 142 9.39 -36.30 25.27
C LYS A 142 9.98 -37.48 24.47
N PRO A 143 11.32 -37.64 24.46
CA PRO A 143 12.09 -37.88 23.25
C PRO A 143 12.03 -39.33 22.77
N LYS A 144 11.28 -39.60 21.70
CA LYS A 144 11.47 -40.83 20.89
C LYS A 144 12.69 -40.74 19.98
N VAL A 145 13.08 -39.52 19.58
CA VAL A 145 14.22 -39.24 18.69
C VAL A 145 15.54 -39.81 19.24
N ILE A 146 15.74 -39.89 20.57
CA ILE A 146 16.98 -40.42 21.15
C ILE A 146 17.05 -41.96 21.09
N LYS A 147 15.91 -42.67 21.06
CA LYS A 147 15.88 -44.15 20.98
C LYS A 147 16.01 -44.65 19.53
N GLU A 148 15.47 -43.91 18.57
CA GLU A 148 15.63 -44.22 17.14
C GLU A 148 17.03 -43.82 16.64
N ALA A 149 17.53 -42.64 17.03
CA ALA A 149 18.90 -42.23 16.72
C ALA A 149 19.96 -43.22 17.28
N LYS A 150 19.75 -43.79 18.48
CA LYS A 150 20.68 -44.80 19.03
C LYS A 150 20.59 -46.17 18.34
N LYS A 151 19.46 -46.52 17.70
CA LYS A 151 19.35 -47.75 16.90
C LYS A 151 19.93 -47.58 15.49
N GLU A 152 19.84 -46.39 14.91
CA GLU A 152 20.42 -46.10 13.60
C GLU A 152 21.96 -45.95 13.63
N ILE A 153 22.56 -45.53 14.76
CA ILE A 153 24.03 -45.44 14.88
C ILE A 153 24.71 -46.82 14.96
N ALA A 154 23.96 -47.90 15.23
CA ALA A 154 24.52 -49.24 15.40
C ALA A 154 24.65 -50.07 14.11
N ASN A 155 24.07 -49.62 12.98
CA ASN A 155 24.15 -50.34 11.71
C ASN A 155 24.81 -49.49 10.61
N GLU A 156 26.11 -49.76 10.45
CA GLU A 156 26.96 -49.55 9.26
C GLU A 156 27.52 -48.15 8.94
N PRO A 157 28.83 -48.08 8.58
CA PRO A 157 29.54 -46.83 8.37
C PRO A 157 29.20 -46.28 6.98
N LYS A 158 28.64 -45.06 6.92
CA LYS A 158 28.54 -44.32 5.66
C LYS A 158 29.94 -43.88 5.23
N VAL A 159 30.43 -44.53 4.17
CA VAL A 159 31.58 -44.12 3.37
C VAL A 159 31.50 -42.61 3.11
N GLU A 160 32.58 -41.88 3.42
CA GLU A 160 32.72 -40.45 3.17
C GLU A 160 32.53 -40.17 1.66
N GLU A 161 31.38 -39.61 1.28
CA GLU A 161 31.18 -39.12 -0.07
C GLU A 161 32.01 -37.85 -0.30
N LYS A 162 32.89 -37.89 -1.30
CA LYS A 162 33.75 -36.76 -1.69
C LYS A 162 32.94 -35.47 -1.89
N SER A 163 33.47 -34.37 -1.36
CA SER A 163 32.85 -33.05 -1.42
C SER A 163 32.65 -32.60 -2.88
N ALA A 164 31.61 -31.80 -3.14
CA ALA A 164 31.28 -31.27 -4.46
C ALA A 164 32.46 -30.57 -5.16
N ARG A 165 33.39 -30.00 -4.37
CA ARG A 165 34.61 -29.38 -4.86
C ARG A 165 35.63 -30.38 -5.41
N GLU A 166 35.78 -31.55 -4.77
CA GLU A 166 36.66 -32.61 -5.25
C GLU A 166 36.11 -33.26 -6.52
N ARG A 167 34.78 -33.37 -6.62
CA ARG A 167 34.09 -33.83 -7.84
C ARG A 167 34.31 -32.91 -9.04
N LEU A 168 34.44 -31.60 -8.80
CA LEU A 168 34.72 -30.61 -9.86
C LEU A 168 36.18 -30.65 -10.31
N LYS A 169 37.11 -30.92 -9.37
CA LYS A 169 38.53 -31.08 -9.67
C LYS A 169 38.82 -32.36 -10.46
N ASP A 170 38.20 -33.49 -10.10
CA ASP A 170 38.34 -34.76 -10.85
C ASP A 170 37.81 -34.66 -12.29
N LYS A 171 36.92 -33.71 -12.58
CA LYS A 171 36.39 -33.44 -13.93
C LYS A 171 37.21 -32.41 -14.72
N GLY A 172 38.31 -31.89 -14.17
CA GLY A 172 39.20 -30.93 -14.85
C GLY A 172 38.56 -29.56 -15.15
N LEU A 173 37.51 -29.20 -14.40
CA LEU A 173 36.78 -27.93 -14.56
C LEU A 173 37.30 -26.82 -13.63
N LEU A 174 38.30 -27.15 -12.80
CA LEU A 174 39.05 -26.30 -11.86
C LEU A 174 40.53 -26.65 -11.95
#